data_AF-A0A1F8EA71-F1
#
_entry.id   AF-A0A1F8EA71-F1
#
_cell.length_a   1.000
_cell.length_b   1.000
_cell.length_c   1.000
_cell.angle_alpha   90.00
_cell.angle_beta   90.00
_cell.angle_gamma   90.00
#
_symmetry.space_group_name_H-M   'P 1'
#
loop_
_entity.id
_entity.type
_entity.pdbx_description
1 polymer ?
#
loop_
_entity_poly.entity_id
_entity_poly.type
_entity_poly.pdbx_seq_one_letter_code
_entity_poly.pdbx_strand_id
1 'polypeptide(L)'
;MKIKNLLLLQSVILAGGTVFAWSKLLPQFSNFQSIYGTIFRFRDCIIPNPLATACFYGSMAFIFVTVFSFFIWHKPDHLHERYLRNLLLFCVIFASSVVSFEFADYYKLFGANAIPITCTPGVFPLLTPCFTGLMFFLTSYIISIFATRRLT
;
A
#
# COMPACT_ATOMS: atom_id res chain seq x y z
N MET A 1 19.89 6.19 19.33
CA MET A 1 19.26 4.98 18.74
C MET A 1 20.28 4.24 17.90
N LYS A 2 20.41 2.90 18.04
CA LYS A 2 21.30 2.07 17.21
C LYS A 2 20.66 1.84 15.83
N ILE A 3 21.44 1.74 14.76
CA ILE A 3 20.94 1.52 13.38
C ILE A 3 20.05 0.28 13.28
N LYS A 4 20.42 -0.81 13.96
CA LYS A 4 19.60 -2.03 14.04
C LYS A 4 18.19 -1.79 14.61
N ASN A 5 18.03 -0.84 15.55
CA ASN A 5 16.73 -0.52 16.13
C ASN A 5 15.87 0.31 15.16
N LEU A 6 16.50 1.17 14.33
CA LEU A 6 15.80 1.88 13.25
C LEU A 6 15.28 0.93 12.19
N LEU A 7 16.12 -0.02 11.74
CA LEU A 7 15.73 -1.04 10.77
C LEU A 7 14.65 -1.98 11.32
N LEU A 8 14.72 -2.32 12.60
CA LEU A 8 13.68 -3.09 13.28
C LEU A 8 12.36 -2.31 13.39
N LEU A 9 12.42 -1.02 13.74
CA LEU A 9 11.23 -0.18 13.77
C LEU A 9 10.59 -0.05 12.38
N GLN A 10 11.40 0.14 11.33
CA GLN A 10 10.94 0.20 9.95
C GLN A 10 10.22 -1.08 9.52
N SER A 11 10.81 -2.25 9.83
CA SER A 11 10.22 -3.55 9.50
C SER A 11 8.94 -3.83 10.28
N VAL A 12 8.86 -3.43 11.56
CA VAL A 12 7.61 -3.53 12.35
C VAL A 12 6.50 -2.65 11.77
N ILE A 13 6.81 -1.42 11.36
CA ILE A 13 5.83 -0.52 10.73
C ILE A 13 5.34 -1.08 9.40
N LEU A 14 6.24 -1.60 8.56
CA LEU A 14 5.90 -2.22 7.28
C LEU A 14 5.07 -3.50 7.46
N ALA A 15 5.41 -4.32 8.45
CA ALA A 15 4.63 -5.50 8.80
C ALA A 15 3.22 -5.12 9.27
N GLY A 16 3.10 -4.08 10.12
CA GLY A 16 1.81 -3.53 10.53
C GLY A 16 0.98 -3.03 9.35
N GLY A 17 1.60 -2.28 8.43
CA GLY A 17 0.97 -1.84 7.18
C GLY A 17 0.52 -2.99 6.29
N THR A 18 1.31 -4.07 6.23
CA THR A 18 0.95 -5.30 5.50
C THR A 18 -0.29 -5.96 6.10
N VAL A 19 -0.30 -6.21 7.41
CA VAL A 19 -1.46 -6.81 8.09
C VAL A 19 -2.71 -5.95 7.89
N PHE A 20 -2.58 -4.64 8.03
CA PHE A 20 -3.68 -3.71 7.81
C PHE A 20 -4.22 -3.77 6.38
N ALA A 21 -3.35 -3.68 5.37
CA ALA A 21 -3.76 -3.71 3.96
C ALA A 21 -4.51 -4.99 3.61
N TRP A 22 -3.98 -6.13 4.05
CA TRP A 22 -4.60 -7.45 3.82
C TRP A 22 -5.91 -7.63 4.60
N SER A 23 -6.04 -7.05 5.80
CA SER A 23 -7.31 -7.08 6.56
C SER A 23 -8.47 -6.41 5.83
N LYS A 24 -8.19 -5.42 4.96
CA LYS A 24 -9.18 -4.72 4.16
C LYS A 24 -9.44 -5.39 2.81
N LEU A 25 -8.41 -6.02 2.25
CA LEU A 25 -8.48 -6.72 0.97
C LEU A 25 -9.23 -8.07 1.07
N LEU A 26 -8.94 -8.87 2.10
CA LEU A 26 -9.50 -10.23 2.25
C LEU A 26 -11.05 -10.28 2.26
N PRO A 27 -11.76 -9.39 2.98
CA PRO A 27 -13.23 -9.36 2.93
C PRO A 27 -13.77 -9.10 1.52
N GLN A 28 -13.06 -8.34 0.68
CA GLN A 28 -13.49 -8.07 -0.69
C GLN A 28 -13.34 -9.30 -1.59
N PHE A 29 -12.26 -10.05 -1.43
CA PHE A 29 -12.12 -11.34 -2.11
C PHE A 29 -13.24 -12.30 -1.72
N SER A 30 -13.56 -12.37 -0.42
CA SER A 30 -14.66 -13.20 0.09
C SER A 30 -16.01 -12.77 -0.48
N ASN A 31 -16.32 -11.47 -0.48
CA ASN A 31 -17.56 -10.93 -1.05
C ASN A 31 -17.66 -11.18 -2.57
N PHE A 32 -16.57 -10.94 -3.30
CA PHE A 32 -16.53 -11.18 -4.75
C PHE A 32 -16.75 -12.66 -5.08
N GLN A 33 -16.08 -13.57 -4.35
CA GLN A 33 -16.28 -15.00 -4.49
C GLN A 33 -17.70 -15.43 -4.12
N SER A 34 -18.32 -14.83 -3.09
CA SER A 34 -19.70 -15.12 -2.72
C SER A 34 -20.71 -14.70 -3.80
N ILE A 35 -20.43 -13.64 -4.57
CA ILE A 35 -21.33 -13.14 -5.61
C ILE A 35 -21.13 -13.89 -6.93
N TYR A 36 -19.89 -14.12 -7.34
CA TYR A 36 -19.56 -14.65 -8.68
C TYR A 36 -19.12 -16.11 -8.69
N GLY A 37 -18.96 -16.75 -7.53
CA GLY A 37 -18.53 -18.15 -7.38
C GLY A 37 -17.09 -18.44 -7.85
N THR A 38 -16.39 -17.46 -8.41
CA THR A 38 -15.05 -17.60 -9.00
C THR A 38 -14.24 -16.32 -8.80
N ILE A 39 -12.91 -16.46 -8.65
CA ILE A 39 -11.99 -15.32 -8.43
C ILE A 39 -11.44 -14.79 -9.78
N PHE A 40 -11.51 -15.59 -10.84
CA PHE A 40 -10.93 -15.28 -12.16
C PHE A 40 -11.93 -14.68 -13.16
N ARG A 41 -13.06 -14.15 -12.69
CA ARG A 41 -14.02 -13.48 -13.56
C ARG A 41 -13.61 -12.02 -13.80
N PHE A 42 -13.22 -11.71 -15.04
CA PHE A 42 -12.75 -10.37 -15.45
C PHE A 42 -13.69 -9.67 -16.43
N ARG A 43 -14.76 -10.32 -16.89
CA ARG A 43 -15.75 -9.78 -17.84
C ARG A 43 -17.17 -9.88 -17.27
N ASP A 44 -18.00 -8.90 -17.63
CA ASP A 44 -19.42 -8.80 -17.24
C ASP A 44 -19.64 -8.79 -15.72
N CYS A 45 -18.86 -7.98 -15.00
CA CYS A 45 -18.98 -7.81 -13.55
C CYS A 45 -19.54 -6.43 -13.21
N ILE A 46 -20.52 -6.38 -12.31
CA ILE A 46 -21.07 -5.15 -11.72
C ILE A 46 -20.06 -4.54 -10.74
N ILE A 47 -19.26 -5.40 -10.09
CA ILE A 47 -18.19 -5.02 -9.16
C ILE A 47 -16.84 -5.35 -9.83
N PRO A 48 -15.86 -4.44 -9.84
CA PRO A 48 -14.54 -4.70 -10.41
C PRO A 48 -13.85 -5.87 -9.68
N ASN A 49 -13.10 -6.68 -10.42
CA ASN A 49 -12.36 -7.81 -9.84
C ASN A 49 -11.28 -7.26 -8.88
N PRO A 50 -11.23 -7.72 -7.60
CA PRO A 50 -10.27 -7.23 -6.62
C PRO A 50 -8.80 -7.39 -7.05
N LEU A 51 -8.47 -8.37 -7.91
CA LEU A 51 -7.12 -8.55 -8.48
C LEU A 51 -6.68 -7.42 -9.41
N ALA A 52 -7.63 -6.71 -10.02
CA ALA A 52 -7.36 -5.57 -10.90
C ALA A 52 -7.42 -4.22 -10.16
N THR A 53 -7.67 -4.22 -8.85
CA THR A 53 -7.79 -2.98 -8.07
C THR A 53 -6.45 -2.47 -7.58
N ALA A 54 -6.34 -1.14 -7.43
CA ALA A 54 -5.12 -0.51 -6.90
C ALA A 54 -4.75 -1.01 -5.48
N CYS A 55 -5.74 -1.38 -4.67
CA CYS A 55 -5.52 -1.92 -3.32
C CYS A 55 -4.80 -3.28 -3.33
N PHE A 56 -5.02 -4.13 -4.33
CA PHE A 56 -4.29 -5.39 -4.46
C PHE A 56 -2.80 -5.14 -4.72
N TYR A 57 -2.49 -4.28 -5.69
CA TYR A 57 -1.10 -3.90 -5.98
C TYR A 57 -0.42 -3.21 -4.80
N GLY A 58 -1.14 -2.34 -4.08
CA GLY A 58 -0.64 -1.72 -2.84
C GLY A 58 -0.35 -2.75 -1.73
N SER A 59 -1.24 -3.73 -1.54
CA SER A 59 -1.07 -4.79 -0.53
C SER A 59 0.10 -5.73 -0.87
N MET A 60 0.31 -6.01 -2.16
CA MET A 60 1.46 -6.77 -2.64
C MET A 60 2.76 -6.00 -2.46
N ALA A 61 2.76 -4.68 -2.72
CA ALA A 61 3.90 -3.82 -2.47
C ALA A 61 4.31 -3.85 -0.97
N PHE A 62 3.35 -3.79 -0.05
CA PHE A 62 3.61 -3.90 1.39
C PHE A 62 4.34 -5.20 1.76
N ILE A 63 3.91 -6.35 1.23
CA ILE A 63 4.62 -7.63 1.44
C ILE A 63 6.06 -7.53 0.93
N PHE A 64 6.23 -7.08 -0.32
CA PHE A 64 7.54 -7.03 -0.95
C PHE A 64 8.52 -6.16 -0.14
N VAL A 65 8.08 -4.97 0.27
CA VAL A 65 8.89 -4.03 1.06
C VAL A 65 9.20 -4.61 2.44
N THR A 66 8.23 -5.28 3.09
CA THR A 66 8.42 -5.89 4.41
C THR A 66 9.47 -6.99 4.35
N VAL A 67 9.36 -7.89 3.37
CA VAL A 67 10.34 -8.97 3.15
C VAL A 67 11.72 -8.39 2.86
N PHE A 68 11.81 -7.39 1.97
CA PHE A 68 13.06 -6.73 1.64
C PHE A 68 13.70 -6.02 2.85
N SER A 69 12.88 -5.35 3.68
CA SER A 69 13.33 -4.72 4.92
C SER A 69 13.88 -5.73 5.92
N PHE A 70 13.26 -6.91 6.03
CA PHE A 70 13.75 -8.00 6.89
C PHE A 70 15.10 -8.54 6.42
N PHE A 71 15.30 -8.68 5.11
CA PHE A 71 16.60 -9.08 4.54
C PHE A 71 17.72 -8.08 4.89
N ILE A 72 17.45 -6.77 4.78
CA ILE A 72 18.42 -5.72 5.12
C ILE A 72 18.75 -5.71 6.61
N TRP A 73 17.78 -6.02 7.47
CA TRP A 73 18.03 -6.12 8.91
C TRP A 73 19.07 -7.20 9.25
N HIS A 74 19.08 -8.32 8.54
CA HIS A 74 20.06 -9.40 8.75
C HIS A 74 21.46 -9.06 8.20
N LYS A 75 21.54 -8.38 7.05
CA LYS A 75 22.80 -7.96 6.43
C LYS A 75 22.72 -6.47 6.06
N PRO A 76 23.07 -5.56 6.99
CA PRO A 76 22.98 -4.14 6.73
C PRO A 76 24.02 -3.74 5.69
N ASP A 77 23.55 -3.26 4.55
CA ASP A 77 24.38 -2.83 3.44
C ASP A 77 23.81 -1.54 2.81
N HIS A 78 24.70 -0.60 2.52
CA HIS A 78 24.40 0.74 2.03
C HIS A 78 23.69 0.73 0.67
N LEU A 79 24.07 -0.16 -0.24
CA LEU A 79 23.42 -0.29 -1.57
C LEU A 79 21.98 -0.78 -1.45
N HIS A 80 21.76 -1.83 -0.65
CA HIS A 80 20.45 -2.42 -0.45
C HIS A 80 19.48 -1.43 0.21
N GLU A 81 19.96 -0.63 1.14
CA GLU A 81 19.15 0.40 1.79
C GLU A 81 18.78 1.54 0.82
N ARG A 82 19.69 1.94 -0.07
CA ARG A 82 19.38 2.93 -1.12
C ARG A 82 18.31 2.40 -2.08
N TYR A 83 18.35 1.12 -2.42
CA TYR A 83 17.30 0.46 -3.21
C TYR A 83 15.97 0.45 -2.46
N LEU A 84 15.94 0.06 -1.19
CA LEU A 84 14.74 0.07 -0.36
C LEU A 84 14.12 1.48 -0.29
N ARG A 85 14.95 2.52 -0.12
CA ARG A 85 14.51 3.91 -0.11
C ARG A 85 13.84 4.33 -1.43
N ASN A 86 14.45 4.00 -2.56
CA ASN A 86 13.89 4.33 -3.88
C ASN A 86 12.58 3.57 -4.14
N LEU A 87 12.51 2.31 -3.70
CA LEU A 87 11.30 1.51 -3.81
C LEU A 87 10.17 2.06 -2.93
N LEU A 88 10.48 2.47 -1.70
CA LEU A 88 9.54 3.15 -0.81
C LEU A 88 9.02 4.46 -1.42
N LEU A 89 9.90 5.24 -2.05
CA LEU A 89 9.50 6.46 -2.77
C LEU A 89 8.51 6.15 -3.89
N PHE A 90 8.76 5.09 -4.68
CA PHE A 90 7.82 4.64 -5.70
C PHE A 90 6.46 4.26 -5.09
N CYS A 91 6.44 3.53 -3.98
CA CYS A 91 5.21 3.17 -3.27
C CYS A 91 4.45 4.41 -2.76
N VAL A 92 5.16 5.42 -2.23
CA VAL A 92 4.55 6.68 -1.77
C VAL A 92 3.90 7.43 -2.95
N ILE A 93 4.60 7.55 -4.08
CA ILE A 93 4.06 8.20 -5.27
C ILE A 93 2.82 7.45 -5.77
N PHE A 94 2.90 6.12 -5.89
CA PHE A 94 1.77 5.29 -6.29
C PHE A 94 0.57 5.48 -5.35
N ALA A 95 0.77 5.35 -4.04
CA ALA A 95 -0.30 5.54 -3.07
C ALA A 95 -0.89 6.95 -3.11
N SER A 96 -0.06 7.99 -3.30
CA SER A 96 -0.54 9.37 -3.43
C SER A 96 -1.39 9.57 -4.67
N SER A 97 -1.06 8.90 -5.79
CA SER A 97 -1.84 9.00 -7.02
C SER A 97 -3.23 8.39 -6.86
N VAL A 98 -3.31 7.24 -6.18
CA VAL A 98 -4.57 6.57 -5.86
C VAL A 98 -5.42 7.43 -4.94
N VAL A 99 -4.84 7.93 -3.84
CA VAL A 99 -5.54 8.83 -2.90
C VAL A 99 -6.07 10.07 -3.63
N SER A 100 -5.24 10.69 -4.49
CA SER A 100 -5.65 11.87 -5.27
C SER A 100 -6.83 11.56 -6.19
N PHE A 101 -6.88 10.35 -6.76
CA PHE A 101 -8.02 9.89 -7.54
C PHE A 101 -9.28 9.73 -6.67
N GLU A 102 -9.16 9.21 -5.44
CA GLU A 102 -10.30 9.13 -4.50
C GLU A 102 -10.83 10.51 -4.12
N PHE A 103 -9.93 11.47 -3.89
CA PHE A 103 -10.31 12.87 -3.64
C PHE A 103 -11.08 13.44 -4.84
N ALA A 104 -10.60 13.19 -6.07
CA ALA A 104 -11.26 13.67 -7.27
C ALA A 104 -12.64 13.05 -7.49
N ASP A 105 -12.79 11.75 -7.21
CA ASP A 105 -14.06 11.03 -7.29
C ASP A 105 -15.06 11.52 -6.22
N TYR A 106 -14.60 11.68 -4.97
CA TYR A 106 -15.41 12.19 -3.86
C TYR A 106 -15.98 13.60 -4.14
N TYR A 107 -15.17 14.50 -4.71
CA TYR A 107 -15.61 15.83 -5.11
C TYR A 107 -16.32 15.87 -6.47
N LYS A 108 -16.55 14.72 -7.10
CA LYS A 108 -17.19 14.57 -8.43
C LYS A 108 -16.54 15.45 -9.51
N LEU A 109 -15.23 15.67 -9.44
CA LEU A 109 -14.48 16.51 -10.38
C LEU A 109 -14.51 15.94 -11.81
N PHE A 110 -14.72 14.62 -11.97
CA PHE A 110 -14.69 13.92 -13.27
C PHE A 110 -16.06 13.44 -13.79
N GLY A 111 -17.17 13.91 -13.23
CA GLY A 111 -18.52 13.52 -13.67
C GLY A 111 -18.96 12.13 -13.18
N ALA A 112 -20.28 11.89 -13.18
CA ALA A 112 -20.95 10.84 -12.40
C ALA A 112 -20.70 9.37 -12.80
N ASN A 113 -19.82 9.09 -13.79
CA ASN A 113 -19.65 7.76 -14.39
C ASN A 113 -18.23 7.17 -14.21
N ALA A 114 -17.49 7.59 -13.18
CA ALA A 114 -16.20 6.96 -12.89
C ALA A 114 -16.44 5.55 -12.32
N ILE A 115 -15.78 4.55 -12.91
CA ILE A 115 -15.73 3.19 -12.35
C ILE A 115 -14.93 3.29 -11.04
N PRO A 116 -15.49 2.88 -9.89
CA PRO A 116 -14.78 2.97 -8.62
C PRO A 116 -13.53 2.09 -8.67
N ILE A 117 -12.36 2.73 -8.60
CA ILE A 117 -11.05 2.04 -8.51
C ILE A 117 -10.80 1.57 -7.08
N THR A 118 -11.65 1.98 -6.14
CA THR A 118 -11.41 1.93 -4.69
C THR A 118 -12.32 0.92 -3.99
N CYS A 119 -11.91 0.58 -2.78
CA CYS A 119 -12.53 -0.48 -1.99
C CYS A 119 -13.70 -0.01 -1.12
N THR A 120 -13.89 1.30 -0.98
CA THR A 120 -14.90 1.91 -0.12
C THR A 120 -15.41 3.22 -0.75
N PRO A 121 -16.37 3.16 -1.69
CA PRO A 121 -16.95 4.37 -2.28
C PRO A 121 -17.79 5.14 -1.24
N GLY A 122 -17.74 6.47 -1.28
CA GLY A 122 -18.62 7.36 -0.51
C GLY A 122 -18.22 7.67 0.94
N VAL A 123 -17.05 7.21 1.39
CA VAL A 123 -16.46 7.64 2.68
C VAL A 123 -15.52 8.84 2.48
N PHE A 124 -15.38 9.65 3.53
CA PHE A 124 -14.47 10.79 3.53
C PHE A 124 -13.03 10.35 3.19
N PRO A 125 -12.33 11.00 2.25
CA PRO A 125 -11.04 10.54 1.72
C PRO A 125 -9.93 10.33 2.78
N LEU A 126 -9.97 11.05 3.90
CA LEU A 126 -8.99 10.90 4.99
C LEU A 126 -9.27 9.70 5.90
N LEU A 127 -10.44 9.08 5.79
CA LEU A 127 -10.84 7.88 6.52
C LEU A 127 -10.71 6.60 5.67
N THR A 128 -10.24 6.71 4.43
CA THR A 128 -10.12 5.56 3.54
C THR A 128 -8.91 4.69 3.88
N PRO A 129 -9.00 3.37 3.63
CA PRO A 129 -7.87 2.47 3.83
C PRO A 129 -6.63 2.88 3.01
N CYS A 130 -6.82 3.50 1.84
CA CYS A 130 -5.76 4.02 0.98
C CYS A 130 -4.96 5.14 1.66
N PHE A 131 -5.63 6.09 2.33
CA PHE A 131 -4.94 7.15 3.07
C PHE A 131 -4.11 6.60 4.23
N THR A 132 -4.65 5.65 5.01
CA THR A 132 -3.86 4.97 6.05
C THR A 132 -2.66 4.23 5.48
N GLY A 133 -2.80 3.56 4.32
CA GLY A 133 -1.69 2.91 3.63
C GLY A 133 -0.61 3.90 3.19
N LEU A 134 -1.00 5.06 2.66
CA LEU A 134 -0.07 6.14 2.32
C LEU A 134 0.74 6.59 3.55
N MET A 135 0.08 6.75 4.70
CA MET A 135 0.74 7.16 5.95
C MET A 135 1.78 6.12 6.43
N PHE A 136 1.49 4.83 6.29
CA PHE A 136 2.47 3.77 6.58
C PHE A 136 3.69 3.86 5.66
N PHE A 137 3.49 3.96 4.34
CA PHE A 137 4.61 4.09 3.39
C PHE A 137 5.43 5.35 3.62
N LEU A 138 4.77 6.48 3.90
CA LEU A 138 5.43 7.76 4.14
C LEU A 138 6.27 7.73 5.43
N THR A 139 5.72 7.14 6.50
CA THR A 139 6.46 6.97 7.76
C THR A 139 7.67 6.07 7.57
N SER A 140 7.51 4.93 6.89
CA SER A 140 8.62 4.02 6.58
C SER A 140 9.67 4.66 5.66
N TYR A 141 9.25 5.50 4.71
CA TYR A 141 10.16 6.25 3.83
C TYR A 141 11.00 7.27 4.61
N ILE A 142 10.38 8.02 5.52
CA ILE A 142 11.09 8.98 6.39
C ILE A 142 12.14 8.24 7.23
N ILE A 143 11.77 7.11 7.85
CA ILE A 143 12.70 6.29 8.64
C ILE A 143 13.86 5.79 7.77
N SER A 144 13.57 5.36 6.54
CA SER A 144 14.59 4.93 5.57
C SER A 144 15.57 6.06 5.23
N ILE A 145 15.11 7.31 5.06
CA ILE A 145 16.01 8.46 4.85
C ILE A 145 16.97 8.64 6.04
N PHE A 146 16.45 8.57 7.26
CA PHE A 146 17.28 8.69 8.46
C PHE A 146 18.27 7.55 8.62
N ALA A 147 17.88 6.33 8.23
CA ALA A 147 18.73 5.16 8.29
C ALA A 147 19.87 5.24 7.25
N THR A 148 19.58 5.64 6.00
CA THR A 148 20.62 5.85 4.96
C THR A 148 21.63 6.93 5.33
N ARG A 149 21.17 8.04 5.95
CA ARG A 149 22.07 9.11 6.42
C ARG A 149 23.02 8.68 7.52
N ARG A 150 22.73 7.60 8.25
CA ARG A 150 23.60 7.08 9.32
C ARG A 150 24.54 5.97 8.86
N LEU A 151 24.26 5.37 7.71
CA LEU A 151 25.07 4.31 7.10
C LEU A 151 26.09 4.87 6.09
N THR A 152 25.94 6.13 5.67
CA THR A 152 26.93 6.90 4.89
C THR A 152 27.87 7.63 5.85
#